data_AF-A0A5C4IS01-F1
#
_entry.id   AF-A0A5C4IS01-F1
#
_cell.length_a   1.000
_cell.length_b   1.000
_cell.length_c   1.000
_cell.angle_alpha   90.00
_cell.angle_beta   90.00
_cell.angle_gamma   90.00
#
_symmetry.space_group_name_H-M   'P 1'
#
loop_
_entity.id
_entity.type
_entity.pdbx_description
1 polymer ?
#
loop_
_entity_poly.entity_id
_entity_poly.type
_entity_poly.pdbx_seq_one_letter_code
_entity_poly.pdbx_strand_id
1 'polypeptide(L)'
;MNDILPIILSILAALVVVGGLIPVLVKTRRNITRYPGTRDANDPEMPRGGSTAVADRPGAADRTAPAPVDLDGLETTEVPDDAAGLEVIPVETPLPVAGRLVRLRERLVRSNNIMGKGLLALLSSDRIDEDVWDEVEETLLLADLGTEPTMQLVDSLRERVKVLGTRTPEQVKELLREELIKLVDPTMDRSLNVQRHADKPAVMMVVGVNGVGKTTTVGKLARVLVAEDKDVLLGAADTFRAAAAEQLATWGQRVGVPTVKSDIDGADPASVAYEAVKAGIDQEVDVVMIDTAGRLQNKVGLMDELGKVKRVVEKLAEVDEVLLVLDATTGQNGLNQAKVFSEVVNITGIVLTKLDGTAKGGIVVAIQKTLGVPVKLIGLGEGADDLAPFEAEGFVDALLN
;
A
#
# COMPACT_ATOMS: atom_id res chain seq x y z
N MET A 1 -23.74 36.08 -41.91
CA MET A 1 -22.64 36.91 -41.40
C MET A 1 -23.14 37.62 -40.15
N ASN A 2 -23.20 36.94 -39.00
CA ASN A 2 -23.53 37.52 -37.69
C ASN A 2 -23.18 36.62 -36.48
N ASP A 3 -22.76 35.36 -36.66
CA ASP A 3 -22.48 34.45 -35.53
C ASP A 3 -21.04 34.50 -34.97
N ILE A 4 -20.14 35.27 -35.58
CA ILE A 4 -18.72 35.36 -35.14
C ILE A 4 -18.53 36.46 -34.09
N LEU A 5 -19.37 37.51 -34.13
CA LEU A 5 -19.28 38.65 -33.22
C LEU A 5 -19.44 38.29 -31.72
N PRO A 6 -20.38 37.42 -31.30
CA PRO A 6 -20.51 37.05 -29.88
C PRO A 6 -19.33 36.21 -29.36
N ILE A 7 -18.68 35.43 -30.23
CA ILE A 7 -17.51 34.61 -29.88
C ILE A 7 -16.29 35.51 -29.67
N ILE A 8 -16.09 36.50 -30.54
CA ILE A 8 -14.99 37.47 -30.38
C ILE A 8 -15.20 38.31 -29.12
N LEU A 9 -16.43 38.73 -28.82
CA LEU A 9 -16.72 39.53 -27.62
C LEU A 9 -16.44 38.75 -26.31
N SER A 10 -16.77 37.46 -26.29
CA SER A 10 -16.53 36.60 -25.12
C SER A 10 -15.05 36.30 -24.90
N ILE A 11 -14.27 36.10 -25.97
CA ILE A 11 -12.81 35.94 -25.88
C ILE A 11 -12.15 37.24 -25.41
N LEU A 12 -12.61 38.40 -25.91
CA LEU A 12 -12.07 39.70 -25.49
C LEU A 12 -12.38 39.98 -24.01
N ALA A 13 -13.59 39.64 -23.55
CA ALA A 13 -13.98 39.77 -22.15
C ALA A 13 -13.14 38.86 -21.23
N ALA A 14 -12.88 37.61 -21.64
CA ALA A 14 -12.02 36.70 -20.90
C ALA A 14 -10.57 37.21 -20.80
N LEU A 15 -10.02 37.77 -21.87
CA LEU A 15 -8.68 38.36 -21.88
C LEU A 15 -8.57 39.60 -20.98
N VAL A 16 -9.61 40.43 -20.89
CA VAL A 16 -9.64 41.58 -19.98
C VAL A 16 -9.73 41.14 -18.52
N VAL A 17 -10.49 40.09 -18.21
CA VAL A 17 -10.57 39.52 -16.85
C VAL A 17 -9.25 38.90 -16.43
N VAL A 18 -8.61 38.12 -17.30
CA VAL A 18 -7.30 37.51 -17.03
C VAL A 18 -6.21 38.59 -16.92
N GLY A 19 -6.21 39.59 -17.82
CA GLY A 19 -5.30 40.72 -17.78
C GLY A 19 -5.45 41.61 -16.54
N GLY A 20 -6.66 41.73 -15.99
CA GLY A 20 -6.95 42.46 -14.75
C GLY A 20 -6.57 41.69 -13.46
N LEU A 21 -6.53 40.35 -13.51
CA LEU A 21 -6.15 39.50 -12.38
C LEU A 21 -4.63 39.38 -12.18
N ILE A 22 -3.83 39.52 -13.24
CA ILE A 22 -2.37 39.41 -13.18
C ILE A 22 -1.72 40.50 -12.27
N PRO A 23 -2.08 41.79 -12.33
CA PRO A 23 -1.56 42.80 -11.42
C PRO A 23 -1.98 42.60 -9.96
N VAL A 24 -3.18 42.02 -9.73
CA VAL A 24 -3.70 41.74 -8.38
C VAL A 24 -2.92 40.59 -7.73
N LEU A 25 -2.61 39.52 -8.48
CA LEU A 25 -1.79 38.41 -7.99
C LEU A 25 -0.31 38.77 -7.78
N VAL A 26 0.24 39.69 -8.59
CA VAL A 26 1.63 40.15 -8.43
C VAL A 26 1.77 41.10 -7.24
N LYS A 27 0.71 41.85 -6.88
CA LYS A 27 0.73 42.75 -5.72
C LYS A 27 0.61 42.03 -4.37
N THR A 28 0.08 40.81 -4.32
CA THR A 28 -0.03 40.01 -3.09
C THR A 28 1.21 39.17 -2.75
N ARG A 29 2.24 39.11 -3.62
CA ARG A 29 3.50 38.38 -3.35
C ARG A 29 4.67 39.25 -2.87
N ARG A 30 4.47 40.54 -2.62
CA ARG A 30 5.47 41.43 -2.00
C ARG A 30 4.90 42.10 -0.75
N ASN A 31 4.88 41.36 0.36
CA ASN A 31 5.02 41.89 1.72
C ASN A 31 4.97 40.76 2.76
N ILE A 32 6.09 40.06 2.95
CA ILE A 32 6.41 39.45 4.25
C ILE A 32 7.86 39.83 4.56
N THR A 33 8.03 41.05 5.06
CA THR A 33 9.24 41.47 5.78
C THR A 33 8.86 42.60 6.71
N ARG A 34 8.53 42.23 7.95
CA ARG A 34 8.71 42.96 9.21
C ARG A 34 7.83 42.31 10.26
N TYR A 35 8.45 41.70 11.26
CA TYR A 35 7.85 41.48 12.57
C TYR A 35 7.66 42.85 13.24
N PRO A 36 6.45 43.27 13.61
CA PRO A 36 6.24 44.35 14.56
C PRO A 36 5.80 43.70 15.88
N GLY A 37 6.71 43.57 16.84
CA GLY A 37 6.37 43.01 18.14
C GLY A 37 7.25 43.61 19.22
N THR A 38 6.66 44.50 20.01
CA THR A 38 7.12 44.79 21.37
C THR A 38 7.20 43.48 22.16
N ARG A 39 8.29 43.29 22.92
CA ARG A 39 8.51 42.10 23.76
C ARG A 39 7.34 41.85 24.70
N ASP A 40 6.95 40.58 24.81
CA ASP A 40 6.01 40.06 25.80
C ASP A 40 6.64 40.12 27.20
N ALA A 41 5.83 40.32 28.24
CA ALA A 41 6.27 40.49 29.62
C ALA A 41 6.85 39.21 30.26
N ASN A 42 6.76 38.07 29.57
CA ASN A 42 7.23 36.76 30.03
C ASN A 42 8.50 36.24 29.31
N ASP A 43 9.18 37.08 28.52
CA ASP A 43 10.49 36.73 27.94
C ASP A 43 11.57 36.62 29.04
N PRO A 44 12.37 35.54 29.11
CA PRO A 44 13.45 35.42 30.09
C PRO A 44 14.55 36.49 29.88
N GLU A 45 14.96 37.14 30.98
CA GLU A 45 15.97 38.20 30.95
C GLU A 45 17.35 37.66 30.55
N MET A 46 17.91 38.21 29.46
CA MET A 46 19.33 38.02 29.13
C MET A 46 20.19 39.06 29.88
N PRO A 47 21.31 38.65 30.50
CA PRO A 47 22.16 39.56 31.25
C PRO A 47 22.84 40.55 30.31
N ARG A 48 22.63 41.85 30.55
CA ARG A 48 23.36 42.94 29.89
C ARG A 48 24.52 43.39 30.77
N GLY A 49 25.73 43.37 30.22
CA GLY A 49 26.85 44.18 30.71
C GLY A 49 28.16 43.43 30.88
N GLY A 50 29.03 43.53 29.87
CA GLY A 50 30.40 43.03 29.92
C GLY A 50 31.21 43.55 28.73
N SER A 51 31.51 44.86 28.75
CA SER A 51 32.51 45.48 27.88
C SER A 51 33.89 45.11 28.41
N THR A 52 34.80 44.65 27.56
CA THR A 52 36.23 44.88 27.79
C THR A 52 36.95 45.27 26.51
N ALA A 53 37.68 46.36 26.67
CA ALA A 53 38.42 47.09 25.69
C ALA A 53 39.68 46.35 25.21
N VAL A 54 40.11 46.80 24.05
CA VAL A 54 41.42 46.64 23.44
C VAL A 54 42.50 47.20 24.38
N ALA A 55 43.40 46.34 24.88
CA ALA A 55 44.81 46.64 25.17
C ALA A 55 45.52 45.39 25.71
N ASP A 56 46.16 44.62 24.82
CA ASP A 56 47.61 44.36 24.91
C ASP A 56 48.07 43.62 23.65
N ARG A 57 48.86 44.31 22.82
CA ARG A 57 49.58 43.71 21.69
C ARG A 57 51.07 43.78 22.03
N PRO A 58 51.76 42.65 22.24
CA PRO A 58 53.20 42.61 22.04
C PRO A 58 53.49 42.87 20.57
N GLY A 59 54.49 43.71 20.32
CA GLY A 59 54.86 44.21 19.01
C GLY A 59 55.27 43.14 18.01
N ALA A 60 55.29 43.56 16.74
CA ALA A 60 55.66 42.79 15.56
C ALA A 60 56.95 41.98 15.77
N ALA A 61 56.81 40.66 15.75
CA ALA A 61 57.88 39.74 15.45
C ALA A 61 57.56 39.03 14.13
N ASP A 62 58.60 38.88 13.33
CA ASP A 62 58.66 38.38 11.97
C ASP A 62 57.79 37.13 11.75
N ARG A 63 56.87 37.17 10.77
CA ARG A 63 56.12 35.98 10.35
C ARG A 63 56.94 35.23 9.32
N THR A 64 57.89 34.42 9.77
CA THR A 64 58.44 33.32 8.96
C THR A 64 57.36 32.24 8.77
N ALA A 65 57.23 31.75 7.53
CA ALA A 65 56.36 30.62 7.20
C ALA A 65 56.70 29.40 8.08
N PRO A 66 55.71 28.57 8.48
CA PRO A 66 55.99 27.36 9.24
C PRO A 66 56.90 26.43 8.42
N ALA A 67 57.85 25.81 9.09
CA ALA A 67 58.74 24.82 8.48
C ALA A 67 57.92 23.64 7.91
N PRO A 68 58.42 22.94 6.87
CA PRO A 68 57.79 21.74 6.39
C PRO A 68 57.65 20.74 7.54
N VAL A 69 56.45 20.22 7.75
CA VAL A 69 56.23 19.13 8.69
C VAL A 69 56.90 17.90 8.11
N ASP A 70 57.89 17.37 8.83
CA ASP A 70 58.55 16.12 8.49
C ASP A 70 57.56 14.97 8.68
N LEU A 71 57.24 14.28 7.58
CA LEU A 71 56.29 13.17 7.54
C LEU A 71 56.97 11.82 7.82
N ASP A 72 58.31 11.81 7.96
CA ASP A 72 59.09 10.61 8.24
C ASP A 72 58.98 10.23 9.73
N GLY A 73 57.82 9.73 10.13
CA GLY A 73 57.59 9.26 11.51
C GLY A 73 56.14 9.12 11.94
N LEU A 74 55.16 9.43 11.08
CA LEU A 74 53.77 9.05 11.36
C LEU A 74 53.63 7.54 11.12
N GLU A 75 53.41 6.79 12.20
CA GLU A 75 52.87 5.43 12.07
C GLU A 75 51.55 5.54 11.30
N THR A 76 51.58 5.09 10.04
CA THR A 76 50.39 4.70 9.31
C THR A 76 49.78 3.56 10.10
N THR A 77 48.72 3.83 10.88
CA THR A 77 47.81 2.78 11.29
C THR A 77 47.25 2.19 10.01
N GLU A 78 47.76 1.02 9.63
CA GLU A 78 47.12 0.17 8.64
C GLU A 78 45.68 -0.04 9.11
N VAL A 79 44.73 0.47 8.32
CA VAL A 79 43.34 0.03 8.43
C VAL A 79 43.42 -1.46 8.14
N PRO A 80 43.08 -2.35 9.09
CA PRO A 80 43.14 -3.77 8.82
C PRO A 80 42.24 -4.07 7.62
N ASP A 81 42.75 -4.90 6.70
CA ASP A 81 42.08 -5.31 5.45
C ASP A 81 40.87 -6.24 5.72
N ASP A 82 40.36 -6.26 6.94
CA ASP A 82 39.18 -6.99 7.38
C ASP A 82 37.91 -6.15 7.23
N ALA A 83 37.70 -5.60 6.04
CA ALA A 83 36.35 -5.36 5.50
C ALA A 83 35.57 -6.68 5.25
N ALA A 84 36.05 -7.82 5.76
CA ALA A 84 35.42 -9.14 5.72
C ALA A 84 34.27 -9.30 6.74
N GLY A 85 33.98 -8.28 7.55
CA GLY A 85 32.89 -8.29 8.54
C GLY A 85 31.60 -7.58 8.11
N LEU A 86 31.57 -6.89 6.96
CA LEU A 86 30.30 -6.45 6.39
C LEU A 86 29.66 -7.68 5.76
N GLU A 87 28.63 -8.23 6.41
CA GLU A 87 27.73 -9.18 5.74
C GLU A 87 27.15 -8.48 4.50
N VAL A 88 27.76 -8.75 3.35
CA VAL A 88 27.19 -8.38 2.06
C VAL A 88 25.97 -9.28 1.90
N ILE A 89 24.79 -8.79 2.28
CA ILE A 89 23.53 -9.47 1.99
C ILE A 89 23.47 -9.59 0.46
N PRO A 90 23.55 -10.80 -0.11
CA PRO A 90 23.51 -10.95 -1.55
C PRO A 90 22.16 -10.44 -2.04
N VAL A 91 22.18 -9.50 -2.98
CA VAL A 91 20.95 -9.00 -3.61
C VAL A 91 20.36 -10.16 -4.41
N GLU A 92 19.19 -10.61 -3.98
CA GLU A 92 18.44 -11.66 -4.65
C GLU A 92 17.79 -11.10 -5.91
N THR A 93 17.99 -11.75 -7.05
CA THR A 93 17.20 -11.49 -8.25
C THR A 93 15.89 -12.29 -8.15
N PRO A 94 14.71 -11.64 -8.03
CA PRO A 94 13.46 -12.37 -7.88
C PRO A 94 13.15 -13.23 -9.12
N LEU A 95 12.45 -14.35 -8.93
CA LEU A 95 12.07 -15.21 -10.05
C LEU A 95 11.05 -14.51 -10.98
N PRO A 96 11.07 -14.80 -12.30
CA PRO A 96 10.08 -14.29 -13.25
C PRO A 96 8.64 -14.65 -12.88
N VAL A 97 7.71 -13.71 -13.06
CA VAL A 97 6.30 -13.81 -12.66
C VAL A 97 5.58 -15.03 -13.27
N ALA A 98 5.94 -15.43 -14.50
CA ALA A 98 5.28 -16.53 -15.23
C ALA A 98 5.38 -17.89 -14.52
N GLY A 99 6.51 -18.21 -13.87
CA GLY A 99 6.68 -19.48 -13.14
C GLY A 99 6.02 -19.47 -11.75
N ARG A 100 5.66 -18.29 -11.24
CA ARG A 100 5.07 -18.07 -9.91
C ARG A 100 3.59 -18.48 -9.89
N LEU A 101 2.84 -18.13 -10.93
CA LEU A 101 1.39 -18.41 -11.06
C LEU A 101 1.06 -19.92 -11.08
N VAL A 102 1.89 -20.73 -11.74
CA VAL A 102 1.68 -22.19 -11.82
C VAL A 102 1.79 -22.84 -10.43
N ARG A 103 2.83 -22.49 -9.67
CA ARG A 103 3.03 -23.00 -8.29
C ARG A 103 1.94 -22.51 -7.34
N LEU A 104 1.41 -21.30 -7.56
CA LEU A 104 0.36 -20.73 -6.72
C LEU A 104 -1.01 -21.37 -6.97
N ARG A 105 -1.34 -21.75 -8.21
CA ARG A 105 -2.53 -22.57 -8.52
C ARG A 105 -2.53 -23.91 -7.76
N GLU A 106 -1.40 -24.59 -7.70
CA GLU A 106 -1.26 -25.88 -6.98
C GLU A 106 -1.49 -25.76 -5.46
N ARG A 107 -1.30 -24.57 -4.88
CA ARG A 107 -1.52 -24.32 -3.44
C ARG A 107 -2.98 -23.95 -3.14
N LEU A 108 -3.61 -23.14 -3.99
CA LEU A 108 -5.05 -22.84 -3.86
C LEU A 108 -5.91 -24.11 -3.91
N VAL A 109 -5.60 -25.01 -4.86
CA VAL A 109 -6.30 -26.30 -5.01
C VAL A 109 -6.16 -27.18 -3.76
N ARG A 110 -5.10 -27.02 -2.96
CA ARG A 110 -4.95 -27.77 -1.71
C ARG A 110 -5.81 -27.25 -0.55
N SER A 111 -6.21 -25.98 -0.55
CA SER A 111 -6.91 -25.33 0.57
C SER A 111 -8.45 -25.44 0.53
N ASN A 112 -9.03 -25.75 -0.64
CA ASN A 112 -10.49 -25.65 -0.86
C ASN A 112 -11.22 -26.99 -1.09
N ASN A 113 -10.53 -28.11 -0.88
CA ASN A 113 -10.97 -29.45 -1.26
C ASN A 113 -12.28 -29.93 -0.61
N ILE A 114 -12.76 -29.27 0.46
CA ILE A 114 -13.93 -29.72 1.24
C ILE A 114 -15.23 -29.08 0.73
N MET A 115 -15.19 -27.80 0.34
CA MET A 115 -16.39 -27.04 0.02
C MET A 115 -16.95 -27.43 -1.36
N GLY A 116 -16.10 -27.44 -2.40
CA GLY A 116 -16.50 -27.82 -3.75
C GLY A 116 -17.03 -29.25 -3.83
N LYS A 117 -16.38 -30.21 -3.16
CA LYS A 117 -16.81 -31.62 -3.17
C LYS A 117 -18.15 -31.84 -2.46
N GLY A 118 -18.36 -31.22 -1.30
CA GLY A 118 -19.62 -31.32 -0.56
C GLY A 118 -20.77 -30.73 -1.37
N LEU A 119 -20.57 -29.52 -1.89
CA LEU A 119 -21.59 -28.82 -2.66
C LEU A 119 -21.97 -29.57 -3.94
N LEU A 120 -20.98 -30.13 -4.66
CA LEU A 120 -21.23 -30.94 -5.84
C LEU A 120 -21.96 -32.24 -5.50
N ALA A 121 -21.65 -32.90 -4.40
CA ALA A 121 -22.34 -34.13 -4.00
C ALA A 121 -23.83 -33.87 -3.72
N LEU A 122 -24.14 -32.78 -3.01
CA LEU A 122 -25.52 -32.36 -2.72
C LEU A 122 -26.30 -32.06 -4.00
N LEU A 123 -25.68 -31.27 -4.88
CA LEU A 123 -26.28 -30.83 -6.13
C LEU A 123 -26.36 -31.90 -7.22
N SER A 124 -25.66 -33.03 -7.04
CA SER A 124 -25.69 -34.18 -7.94
C SER A 124 -26.68 -35.26 -7.53
N SER A 125 -27.42 -35.06 -6.43
CA SER A 125 -28.41 -36.00 -5.96
C SER A 125 -29.55 -36.19 -6.97
N ASP A 126 -30.10 -37.41 -7.05
CA ASP A 126 -31.17 -37.76 -7.99
C ASP A 126 -32.44 -36.89 -7.83
N ARG A 127 -32.61 -36.31 -6.64
CA ARG A 127 -33.70 -35.39 -6.31
C ARG A 127 -33.17 -34.26 -5.43
N ILE A 128 -33.19 -33.06 -5.98
CA ILE A 128 -32.89 -31.82 -5.26
C ILE A 128 -34.23 -31.26 -4.76
N ASP A 129 -34.52 -31.47 -3.49
CA ASP A 129 -35.65 -30.86 -2.78
C ASP A 129 -35.19 -29.66 -1.94
N GLU A 130 -36.11 -29.06 -1.16
CA GLU A 130 -35.80 -27.88 -0.35
C GLU A 130 -34.69 -28.16 0.67
N ASP A 131 -34.67 -29.35 1.29
CA ASP A 131 -33.67 -29.73 2.28
C ASP A 131 -32.25 -29.69 1.67
N VAL A 132 -32.08 -30.13 0.42
CA VAL A 132 -30.79 -30.04 -0.29
C VAL A 132 -30.38 -28.58 -0.54
N TRP A 133 -31.33 -27.70 -0.88
CA TRP A 133 -31.03 -26.28 -1.07
C TRP A 133 -30.64 -25.57 0.23
N ASP A 134 -31.27 -25.95 1.35
CA ASP A 134 -30.90 -25.44 2.67
C ASP A 134 -29.47 -25.87 3.06
N GLU A 135 -29.09 -27.13 2.78
CA GLU A 135 -27.72 -27.61 3.02
C GLU A 135 -26.68 -26.91 2.12
N VAL A 136 -27.04 -26.61 0.87
CA VAL A 136 -26.22 -25.82 -0.06
C VAL A 136 -26.01 -24.41 0.49
N GLU A 137 -27.08 -23.74 0.95
CA GLU A 137 -27.02 -22.43 1.58
C GLU A 137 -26.12 -22.45 2.82
N GLU A 138 -26.33 -23.40 3.73
CA GLU A 138 -25.54 -23.55 4.96
C GLU A 138 -24.05 -23.72 4.63
N THR A 139 -23.72 -24.56 3.64
CA THR A 139 -22.34 -24.79 3.19
C THR A 139 -21.71 -23.49 2.67
N LEU A 140 -22.43 -22.72 1.86
CA LEU A 140 -21.96 -21.44 1.32
C LEU A 140 -21.73 -20.39 2.42
N LEU A 141 -22.60 -20.35 3.43
CA LEU A 141 -22.45 -19.47 4.59
C LEU A 141 -21.23 -19.87 5.44
N LEU A 142 -21.01 -21.16 5.68
CA LEU A 142 -19.87 -21.67 6.46
C LEU A 142 -18.52 -21.32 5.82
N ALA A 143 -18.48 -21.14 4.49
CA ALA A 143 -17.28 -20.68 3.80
C ALA A 143 -17.11 -19.15 3.74
N ASP A 144 -17.87 -18.41 4.55
CA ASP A 144 -17.80 -16.95 4.66
C ASP A 144 -18.21 -16.19 3.38
N LEU A 145 -19.04 -16.76 2.49
CA LEU A 145 -19.57 -16.05 1.32
C LEU A 145 -20.49 -14.86 1.72
N GLY A 146 -21.09 -14.96 2.90
CA GLY A 146 -22.01 -13.97 3.47
C GLY A 146 -23.46 -14.20 3.05
N THR A 147 -24.39 -13.71 3.87
CA THR A 147 -25.83 -13.98 3.70
C THR A 147 -26.38 -13.51 2.36
N GLU A 148 -26.15 -12.26 2.00
CA GLU A 148 -26.73 -11.69 0.79
C GLU A 148 -26.16 -12.31 -0.50
N PRO A 149 -24.83 -12.51 -0.67
CA PRO A 149 -24.29 -13.24 -1.82
C PRO A 149 -24.76 -14.69 -1.89
N THR A 150 -24.84 -15.39 -0.74
CA THR A 150 -25.31 -16.78 -0.71
C THR A 150 -26.75 -16.88 -1.19
N MET A 151 -27.67 -16.06 -0.66
CA MET A 151 -29.07 -16.09 -1.08
C MET A 151 -29.21 -15.84 -2.60
N GLN A 152 -28.48 -14.84 -3.12
CA GLN A 152 -28.48 -14.55 -4.56
C GLN A 152 -27.95 -15.72 -5.39
N LEU A 153 -26.89 -16.39 -4.93
CA LEU A 153 -26.31 -17.55 -5.59
C LEU A 153 -27.30 -18.72 -5.63
N VAL A 154 -27.89 -19.04 -4.48
CA VAL A 154 -28.82 -20.16 -4.32
C VAL A 154 -30.08 -19.93 -5.16
N ASP A 155 -30.68 -18.75 -5.11
CA ASP A 155 -31.87 -18.41 -5.90
C ASP A 155 -31.60 -18.53 -7.41
N SER A 156 -30.47 -17.98 -7.88
CA SER A 156 -30.07 -18.07 -9.29
C SER A 156 -29.84 -19.53 -9.72
N LEU A 157 -29.15 -20.32 -8.91
CA LEU A 157 -28.91 -21.73 -9.19
C LEU A 157 -30.22 -22.54 -9.21
N ARG A 158 -31.11 -22.31 -8.25
CA ARG A 158 -32.44 -22.93 -8.19
C ARG A 158 -33.23 -22.68 -9.46
N GLU A 159 -33.26 -21.42 -9.94
CA GLU A 159 -33.94 -21.05 -11.17
C GLU A 159 -33.32 -21.73 -12.39
N ARG A 160 -31.98 -21.68 -12.53
CA ARG A 160 -31.29 -22.25 -13.69
C ARG A 160 -31.41 -23.77 -13.76
N VAL A 161 -31.29 -24.48 -12.63
CA VAL A 161 -31.48 -25.94 -12.57
C VAL A 161 -32.91 -26.31 -12.96
N LYS A 162 -33.91 -25.56 -12.50
CA LYS A 162 -35.33 -25.77 -12.86
C LYS A 162 -35.61 -25.56 -14.34
N VAL A 163 -35.04 -24.51 -14.95
CA VAL A 163 -35.24 -24.16 -16.38
C VAL A 163 -34.57 -25.16 -17.31
N LEU A 164 -33.32 -25.52 -17.01
CA LEU A 164 -32.53 -26.39 -17.87
C LEU A 164 -32.84 -27.89 -17.66
N GLY A 165 -33.46 -28.25 -16.52
CA GLY A 165 -33.76 -29.63 -16.16
C GLY A 165 -32.51 -30.49 -15.95
N THR A 166 -31.37 -29.84 -15.75
CA THR A 166 -30.02 -30.40 -15.69
C THR A 166 -29.84 -31.27 -14.46
N ARG A 167 -29.19 -32.44 -14.62
CA ARG A 167 -29.03 -33.42 -13.52
C ARG A 167 -27.66 -34.07 -13.43
N THR A 168 -26.71 -33.76 -14.32
CA THR A 168 -25.37 -34.36 -14.19
C THR A 168 -24.49 -33.50 -13.29
N PRO A 169 -23.64 -34.13 -12.45
CA PRO A 169 -22.68 -33.44 -11.58
C PRO A 169 -21.87 -32.36 -12.31
N GLU A 170 -21.41 -32.67 -13.52
CA GLU A 170 -20.55 -31.80 -14.32
C GLU A 170 -21.28 -30.55 -14.79
N GLN A 171 -22.54 -30.70 -15.17
CA GLN A 171 -23.33 -29.56 -15.62
C GLN A 171 -23.71 -28.65 -14.45
N VAL A 172 -24.04 -29.21 -13.28
CA VAL A 172 -24.33 -28.38 -12.10
C VAL A 172 -23.07 -27.70 -11.57
N LYS A 173 -21.91 -28.37 -11.65
CA LYS A 173 -20.61 -27.74 -11.40
C LYS A 173 -20.39 -26.51 -12.27
N GLU A 174 -20.67 -26.61 -13.57
CA GLU A 174 -20.48 -25.49 -14.48
C GLU A 174 -21.46 -24.35 -14.17
N LEU A 175 -22.72 -24.65 -13.83
CA LEU A 175 -23.68 -23.61 -13.42
C LEU A 175 -23.20 -22.87 -12.16
N LEU A 176 -22.77 -23.60 -11.14
CA LEU A 176 -22.21 -23.03 -9.91
C LEU A 176 -20.96 -22.18 -10.21
N ARG A 177 -20.07 -22.68 -11.07
CA ARG A 177 -18.88 -21.96 -11.53
C ARG A 177 -19.24 -20.62 -12.17
N GLU A 178 -20.17 -20.62 -13.12
CA GLU A 178 -20.62 -19.41 -13.80
C GLU A 178 -21.22 -18.38 -12.82
N GLU A 179 -22.06 -18.82 -11.88
CA GLU A 179 -22.65 -17.91 -10.90
C GLU A 179 -21.62 -17.36 -9.90
N LEU A 180 -20.64 -18.18 -9.47
CA LEU A 180 -19.54 -17.70 -8.63
C LEU A 180 -18.63 -16.70 -9.36
N ILE A 181 -18.34 -16.92 -10.65
CA ILE A 181 -17.58 -15.95 -11.45
C ILE A 181 -18.32 -14.62 -11.53
N LYS A 182 -19.64 -14.63 -11.74
CA LYS A 182 -20.45 -13.40 -11.73
C LYS A 182 -20.36 -12.65 -10.40
N LEU A 183 -20.38 -13.38 -9.28
CA LEU A 183 -20.26 -12.80 -7.94
C LEU A 183 -18.87 -12.21 -7.65
N VAL A 184 -17.82 -12.85 -8.16
CA VAL A 184 -16.44 -12.33 -8.07
C VAL A 184 -16.24 -11.11 -8.99
N ASP A 185 -17.05 -10.97 -10.03
CA ASP A 185 -17.01 -9.91 -11.03
C ASP A 185 -15.63 -9.78 -11.72
N PRO A 186 -15.40 -10.49 -12.84
CA PRO A 186 -14.15 -10.40 -13.58
C PRO A 186 -13.94 -9.02 -14.23
N THR A 187 -14.96 -8.14 -14.28
CA THR A 187 -14.86 -6.84 -14.95
C THR A 187 -14.21 -5.76 -14.09
N MET A 188 -14.07 -5.98 -12.78
CA MET A 188 -13.36 -5.05 -11.90
C MET A 188 -11.88 -4.94 -12.29
N ASP A 189 -11.36 -3.71 -12.32
CA ASP A 189 -9.94 -3.45 -12.60
C ASP A 189 -9.05 -3.88 -11.43
N ARG A 190 -8.24 -4.92 -11.68
CA ARG A 190 -7.32 -5.50 -10.69
C ARG A 190 -5.86 -5.09 -10.90
N SER A 191 -5.59 -4.20 -11.85
CA SER A 191 -4.24 -3.68 -12.08
C SER A 191 -3.76 -2.87 -10.88
N LEU A 192 -2.46 -2.91 -10.59
CA LEU A 192 -1.86 -2.05 -9.57
C LEU A 192 -1.54 -0.69 -10.20
N ASN A 193 -1.90 0.40 -9.52
CA ASN A 193 -1.59 1.76 -9.95
C ASN A 193 -0.13 2.09 -9.58
N VAL A 194 0.81 1.54 -10.35
CA VAL A 194 2.27 1.65 -10.14
C VAL A 194 2.96 2.43 -11.28
N GLN A 195 2.17 3.16 -12.07
CA GLN A 195 2.70 3.92 -13.19
C GLN A 195 3.21 5.26 -12.70
N ARG A 196 4.53 5.47 -12.82
CA ARG A 196 5.18 6.74 -12.53
C ARG A 196 4.55 7.88 -13.34
N HIS A 197 4.32 9.01 -12.67
CA HIS A 197 3.94 10.29 -13.29
C HIS A 197 5.18 11.05 -13.73
N ALA A 198 5.06 11.98 -14.68
CA ALA A 198 6.19 12.71 -15.31
C ALA A 198 7.38 12.99 -14.36
N ASP A 199 7.19 13.80 -13.33
CA ASP A 199 8.21 14.20 -12.36
C ASP A 199 8.01 13.56 -10.97
N LYS A 200 7.13 12.57 -10.83
CA LYS A 200 6.72 12.03 -9.52
C LYS A 200 6.52 10.52 -9.53
N PRO A 201 6.94 9.81 -8.47
CA PRO A 201 6.68 8.39 -8.34
C PRO A 201 5.17 8.12 -8.22
N ALA A 202 4.75 6.91 -8.57
CA ALA A 202 3.47 6.38 -8.11
C ALA A 202 3.57 6.14 -6.60
N VAL A 203 2.59 6.61 -5.82
CA VAL A 203 2.62 6.43 -4.36
C VAL A 203 1.56 5.43 -3.91
N MET A 204 2.03 4.37 -3.24
CA MET A 204 1.21 3.30 -2.70
C MET A 204 1.23 3.31 -1.17
N MET A 205 0.07 3.39 -0.54
CA MET A 205 -0.09 3.19 0.90
C MET A 205 -0.62 1.80 1.20
N VAL A 206 0.03 1.09 2.13
CA VAL A 206 -0.43 -0.24 2.58
C VAL A 206 -0.98 -0.14 3.99
N VAL A 207 -2.27 -0.41 4.14
CA VAL A 207 -3.04 -0.23 5.38
C VAL A 207 -3.70 -1.53 5.83
N GLY A 208 -4.19 -1.56 7.07
CA GLY A 208 -4.85 -2.72 7.66
C GLY A 208 -4.44 -2.95 9.11
N VAL A 209 -5.06 -3.93 9.77
CA VAL A 209 -4.82 -4.18 11.19
C VAL A 209 -3.50 -4.89 11.46
N ASN A 210 -3.10 -5.00 12.73
CA ASN A 210 -1.89 -5.75 13.10
C ASN A 210 -2.05 -7.26 12.86
N GLY A 211 -0.97 -7.92 12.45
CA GLY A 211 -0.94 -9.38 12.28
C GLY A 211 -1.53 -9.93 10.98
N VAL A 212 -2.10 -9.08 10.11
CA VAL A 212 -2.61 -9.46 8.77
C VAL A 212 -1.53 -9.51 7.69
N GLY A 213 -0.27 -9.24 8.03
CA GLY A 213 0.84 -9.36 7.09
C GLY A 213 1.12 -8.14 6.20
N LYS A 214 0.85 -6.90 6.66
CA LYS A 214 1.17 -5.66 5.93
C LYS A 214 2.63 -5.53 5.51
N THR A 215 3.55 -5.48 6.47
CA THR A 215 5.00 -5.37 6.22
C THR A 215 5.51 -6.49 5.31
N THR A 216 5.01 -7.72 5.52
CA THR A 216 5.33 -8.87 4.66
C THR A 216 4.80 -8.66 3.24
N THR A 217 3.58 -8.14 3.08
CA THR A 217 2.99 -7.84 1.78
C THR A 217 3.78 -6.75 1.05
N VAL A 218 4.16 -5.68 1.74
CA VAL A 218 5.02 -4.61 1.20
C VAL A 218 6.34 -5.21 0.70
N GLY A 219 7.01 -6.01 1.52
CA GLY A 219 8.26 -6.67 1.14
C GLY A 219 8.11 -7.59 -0.07
N LYS A 220 7.10 -8.48 -0.08
CA LYS A 220 6.84 -9.37 -1.22
C LYS A 220 6.50 -8.59 -2.50
N LEU A 221 5.67 -7.57 -2.41
CA LEU A 221 5.28 -6.76 -3.56
C LEU A 221 6.45 -5.93 -4.12
N ALA A 222 7.34 -5.41 -3.25
CA ALA A 222 8.57 -4.78 -3.70
C ALA A 222 9.43 -5.73 -4.55
N ARG A 223 9.53 -7.01 -4.16
CA ARG A 223 10.21 -8.03 -4.99
C ARG A 223 9.52 -8.24 -6.34
N VAL A 224 8.19 -8.22 -6.38
CA VAL A 224 7.45 -8.35 -7.65
C VAL A 224 7.76 -7.16 -8.57
N LEU A 225 7.70 -5.94 -8.04
CA LEU A 225 7.97 -4.73 -8.81
C LEU A 225 9.42 -4.65 -9.30
N VAL A 226 10.40 -5.03 -8.46
CA VAL A 226 11.80 -5.16 -8.89
C VAL A 226 11.96 -6.20 -10.01
N ALA A 227 11.21 -7.31 -9.95
CA ALA A 227 11.21 -8.32 -11.02
C ALA A 227 10.57 -7.83 -12.33
N GLU A 228 9.78 -6.75 -12.26
CA GLU A 228 9.16 -6.05 -13.38
C GLU A 228 9.99 -4.82 -13.82
N ASP A 229 11.27 -4.77 -13.41
CA ASP A 229 12.23 -3.71 -13.72
C ASP A 229 11.78 -2.31 -13.25
N LYS A 230 11.07 -2.23 -12.12
CA LYS A 230 10.68 -0.97 -11.48
C LYS A 230 11.68 -0.54 -10.41
N ASP A 231 11.98 0.75 -10.39
CA ASP A 231 12.70 1.39 -9.28
C ASP A 231 11.75 1.64 -8.11
N VAL A 232 12.02 1.02 -6.97
CA VAL A 232 11.15 1.06 -5.78
C VAL A 232 11.86 1.74 -4.61
N LEU A 233 11.12 2.50 -3.80
CA LEU A 233 11.56 3.00 -2.51
C LEU A 233 10.51 2.69 -1.43
N LEU A 234 10.97 2.26 -0.25
CA LEU A 234 10.09 1.91 0.88
C LEU A 234 10.09 3.01 1.94
N GLY A 235 8.93 3.30 2.51
CA GLY A 235 8.74 4.19 3.66
C GLY A 235 8.23 3.42 4.88
N ALA A 236 9.01 3.37 5.95
CA ALA A 236 8.68 2.66 7.19
C ALA A 236 7.86 3.54 8.15
N ALA A 237 6.59 3.81 7.80
CA ALA A 237 5.70 4.65 8.60
C ALA A 237 4.98 3.90 9.75
N ASP A 238 5.20 2.59 9.96
CA ASP A 238 4.84 1.89 11.22
C ASP A 238 5.84 2.24 12.34
N THR A 239 5.85 3.51 12.76
CA THR A 239 6.81 4.04 13.74
C THR A 239 6.55 3.60 15.17
N PHE A 240 5.39 2.99 15.44
CA PHE A 240 5.04 2.43 16.75
C PHE A 240 5.73 1.10 17.04
N ARG A 241 6.29 0.45 16.02
CA ARG A 241 6.94 -0.85 16.12
C ARG A 241 8.34 -0.71 15.53
N ALA A 242 9.34 -0.42 16.37
CA ALA A 242 10.74 -0.35 15.95
C ALA A 242 11.16 -1.58 15.10
N ALA A 243 10.74 -2.78 15.53
CA ALA A 243 10.99 -4.02 14.79
C ALA A 243 10.31 -4.10 13.41
N ALA A 244 9.21 -3.39 13.18
CA ALA A 244 8.55 -3.36 11.87
C ALA A 244 9.36 -2.56 10.85
N ALA A 245 9.94 -1.42 11.26
CA ALA A 245 10.83 -0.63 10.40
C ALA A 245 12.09 -1.42 10.02
N GLU A 246 12.72 -2.12 10.98
CA GLU A 246 13.87 -3.00 10.69
C GLU A 246 13.49 -4.20 9.82
N GLN A 247 12.32 -4.80 10.06
CA GLN A 247 11.82 -5.89 9.23
C GLN A 247 11.62 -5.42 7.79
N LEU A 248 11.03 -4.25 7.57
CA LEU A 248 10.84 -3.67 6.24
C LEU A 248 12.18 -3.37 5.56
N ALA A 249 13.14 -2.77 6.29
CA ALA A 249 14.48 -2.51 5.78
C ALA A 249 15.20 -3.80 5.36
N THR A 250 15.04 -4.88 6.13
CA THR A 250 15.59 -6.21 5.79
C THR A 250 14.96 -6.75 4.51
N TRP A 251 13.65 -6.56 4.30
CA TRP A 251 12.99 -6.92 3.04
C TRP A 251 13.56 -6.14 1.86
N GLY A 252 13.76 -4.83 2.01
CA GLY A 252 14.33 -3.96 0.97
C GLY A 252 15.77 -4.36 0.62
N GLN A 253 16.64 -4.53 1.62
CA GLN A 253 18.04 -4.91 1.45
C GLN A 253 18.21 -6.20 0.63
N ARG A 254 17.35 -7.21 0.86
CA ARG A 254 17.39 -8.48 0.12
C ARG A 254 17.21 -8.32 -1.39
N VAL A 255 16.58 -7.24 -1.85
CA VAL A 255 16.36 -6.96 -3.29
C VAL A 255 16.92 -5.61 -3.72
N GLY A 256 17.83 -5.02 -2.96
CA GLY A 256 18.49 -3.76 -3.32
C GLY A 256 17.59 -2.53 -3.27
N VAL A 257 16.45 -2.59 -2.57
CA VAL A 257 15.47 -1.50 -2.47
C VAL A 257 15.76 -0.62 -1.24
N PRO A 258 15.97 0.70 -1.41
CA PRO A 258 16.21 1.62 -0.30
C PRO A 258 14.96 1.77 0.58
N THR A 259 15.17 1.95 1.90
CA THR A 259 14.10 2.16 2.88
C THR A 259 14.36 3.43 3.68
N VAL A 260 13.40 4.35 3.67
CA VAL A 260 13.36 5.53 4.53
C VAL A 260 12.68 5.15 5.84
N LYS A 261 13.38 5.35 6.96
CA LYS A 261 12.90 5.09 8.33
C LYS A 261 13.39 6.20 9.26
N SER A 262 12.70 6.39 10.37
CA SER A 262 13.13 7.29 11.45
C SER A 262 14.00 6.54 12.45
N ASP A 263 15.07 7.17 12.92
CA ASP A 263 15.91 6.68 14.02
C ASP A 263 15.28 6.93 15.41
N ILE A 264 14.20 7.72 15.45
CA ILE A 264 13.45 8.05 16.66
C ILE A 264 12.24 7.12 16.79
N ASP A 265 12.19 6.36 17.88
CA ASP A 265 11.03 5.54 18.26
C ASP A 265 9.78 6.41 18.45
N GLY A 266 8.67 6.02 17.81
CA GLY A 266 7.41 6.77 17.88
C GLY A 266 7.44 8.12 17.15
N ALA A 267 8.34 8.30 16.18
CA ALA A 267 8.30 9.44 15.28
C ALA A 267 6.96 9.57 14.57
N ASP A 268 6.62 10.78 14.12
CA ASP A 268 5.39 11.03 13.38
C ASP A 268 5.37 10.25 12.06
N PRO A 269 4.45 9.28 11.86
CA PRO A 269 4.36 8.50 10.62
C PRO A 269 4.26 9.36 9.36
N ALA A 270 3.57 10.49 9.46
CA ALA A 270 3.38 11.41 8.35
C ALA A 270 4.70 12.07 7.91
N SER A 271 5.63 12.30 8.84
CA SER A 271 6.96 12.84 8.54
C SER A 271 7.81 11.82 7.81
N VAL A 272 7.81 10.56 8.25
CA VAL A 272 8.54 9.47 7.57
C VAL A 272 8.00 9.24 6.15
N ALA A 273 6.68 9.23 6.00
CA ALA A 273 6.02 9.13 4.69
C ALA A 273 6.36 10.31 3.76
N TYR A 274 6.39 11.54 4.30
CA TYR A 274 6.80 12.73 3.55
C TYR A 274 8.24 12.60 3.04
N GLU A 275 9.17 12.20 3.92
CA GLU A 275 10.58 12.01 3.56
C GLU A 275 10.76 10.90 2.53
N ALA A 276 10.02 9.80 2.63
CA ALA A 276 10.05 8.72 1.65
C ALA A 276 9.63 9.20 0.27
N VAL A 277 8.51 9.94 0.17
CA VAL A 277 8.02 10.45 -1.13
C VAL A 277 8.95 11.51 -1.69
N LYS A 278 9.48 12.40 -0.84
CA LYS A 278 10.48 13.38 -1.25
C LYS A 278 11.74 12.70 -1.80
N ALA A 279 12.26 11.70 -1.08
CA ALA A 279 13.42 10.93 -1.52
C ALA A 279 13.15 10.19 -2.84
N GLY A 280 11.95 9.65 -3.02
CA GLY A 280 11.53 9.02 -4.27
C GLY A 280 11.46 9.99 -5.45
N ILE A 281 11.00 11.22 -5.23
CA ILE A 281 11.05 12.29 -6.26
C ILE A 281 12.50 12.62 -6.60
N ASP A 282 13.34 12.86 -5.59
CA ASP A 282 14.75 13.25 -5.77
C ASP A 282 15.58 12.16 -6.47
N GLN A 283 15.23 10.89 -6.26
CA GLN A 283 15.86 9.71 -6.88
C GLN A 283 15.20 9.28 -8.18
N GLU A 284 14.11 9.93 -8.59
CA GLU A 284 13.36 9.61 -9.81
C GLU A 284 12.86 8.15 -9.88
N VAL A 285 12.54 7.55 -8.73
CA VAL A 285 12.04 6.16 -8.67
C VAL A 285 10.66 6.03 -9.29
N ASP A 286 10.28 4.82 -9.72
CA ASP A 286 8.95 4.56 -10.27
C ASP A 286 7.88 4.54 -9.19
N VAL A 287 8.15 3.89 -8.05
CA VAL A 287 7.15 3.60 -7.02
C VAL A 287 7.68 3.87 -5.61
N VAL A 288 6.89 4.57 -4.81
CA VAL A 288 7.12 4.71 -3.35
C VAL A 288 6.04 3.92 -2.62
N MET A 289 6.44 2.96 -1.79
CA MET A 289 5.51 2.16 -0.98
C MET A 289 5.63 2.49 0.51
N ILE A 290 4.51 2.81 1.14
CA ILE A 290 4.46 3.25 2.55
C ILE A 290 3.79 2.15 3.40
N ASP A 291 4.53 1.56 4.34
CA ASP A 291 4.00 0.62 5.34
C ASP A 291 3.49 1.41 6.55
N THR A 292 2.23 1.25 6.93
CA THR A 292 1.60 2.03 8.02
C THR A 292 1.35 1.19 9.28
N ALA A 293 1.09 1.86 10.40
CA ALA A 293 0.61 1.21 11.61
C ALA A 293 -0.77 0.54 11.43
N GLY A 294 -1.14 -0.38 12.33
CA GLY A 294 -2.41 -1.14 12.27
C GLY A 294 -3.13 -1.38 13.60
N ARG A 295 -2.92 -0.52 14.60
CA ARG A 295 -3.48 -0.66 15.97
C ARG A 295 -4.96 -0.24 16.05
N LEU A 296 -5.88 -1.07 15.54
CA LEU A 296 -7.31 -0.74 15.44
C LEU A 296 -8.05 -0.61 16.79
N GLN A 297 -7.48 -1.07 17.91
CA GLN A 297 -8.10 -0.94 19.23
C GLN A 297 -8.32 0.52 19.66
N ASN A 298 -7.59 1.48 19.06
CA ASN A 298 -7.86 2.91 19.17
C ASN A 298 -8.29 3.46 17.80
N LYS A 299 -9.52 3.10 17.38
CA LYS A 299 -10.05 3.39 16.04
C LYS A 299 -9.87 4.86 15.64
N VAL A 300 -10.22 5.80 16.51
CA VAL A 300 -10.15 7.24 16.21
C VAL A 300 -8.71 7.68 15.95
N GLY A 301 -7.77 7.32 16.84
CA GLY A 301 -6.37 7.71 16.69
C GLY A 301 -5.69 7.13 15.44
N LEU A 302 -5.93 5.85 15.13
CA LEU A 302 -5.38 5.21 13.93
C LEU A 302 -5.90 5.89 12.66
N MET A 303 -7.20 6.20 12.62
CA MET A 303 -7.83 6.78 11.45
C MET A 303 -7.37 8.23 11.20
N ASP A 304 -7.26 9.04 12.25
CA ASP A 304 -6.70 10.38 12.16
C ASP A 304 -5.25 10.37 11.65
N GLU A 305 -4.47 9.38 12.09
CA GLU A 305 -3.10 9.18 11.67
C GLU A 305 -3.00 8.79 10.19
N LEU A 306 -3.76 7.81 9.72
CA LEU A 306 -3.78 7.41 8.31
C LEU A 306 -4.24 8.56 7.40
N GLY A 307 -5.28 9.28 7.81
CA GLY A 307 -5.75 10.48 7.11
C GLY A 307 -4.71 11.61 7.12
N LYS A 308 -3.90 11.74 8.17
CA LYS A 308 -2.78 12.69 8.23
C LYS A 308 -1.65 12.28 7.28
N VAL A 309 -1.25 11.00 7.26
CA VAL A 309 -0.22 10.47 6.35
C VAL A 309 -0.59 10.78 4.91
N LYS A 310 -1.80 10.38 4.48
CA LYS A 310 -2.30 10.64 3.12
C LYS A 310 -2.25 12.13 2.76
N ARG A 311 -2.80 13.01 3.61
CA ARG A 311 -2.80 14.47 3.38
C ARG A 311 -1.41 15.08 3.31
N VAL A 312 -0.43 14.53 4.01
CA VAL A 312 0.94 15.05 4.01
C VAL A 312 1.67 14.61 2.75
N VAL A 313 1.50 13.35 2.35
CA VAL A 313 2.03 12.80 1.10
C VAL A 313 1.45 13.52 -0.12
N GLU A 314 0.14 13.78 -0.12
CA GLU A 314 -0.58 14.48 -1.20
C GLU A 314 -0.10 15.92 -1.47
N LYS A 315 0.70 16.50 -0.57
CA LYS A 315 1.38 17.78 -0.82
C LYS A 315 2.52 17.67 -1.82
N LEU A 316 3.09 16.47 -1.97
CA LEU A 316 4.23 16.18 -2.84
C LEU A 316 3.80 15.45 -4.10
N ALA A 317 3.08 14.33 -3.96
CA ALA A 317 2.64 13.46 -5.05
C ALA A 317 1.25 12.88 -4.75
N GLU A 318 0.52 12.49 -5.81
CA GLU A 318 -0.77 11.82 -5.67
C GLU A 318 -0.60 10.45 -5.00
N VAL A 319 -1.56 10.04 -4.17
CA VAL A 319 -1.61 8.66 -3.65
C VAL A 319 -2.46 7.84 -4.61
N ASP A 320 -1.78 7.14 -5.51
CA ASP A 320 -2.37 6.38 -6.61
C ASP A 320 -3.04 5.08 -6.17
N GLU A 321 -2.50 4.45 -5.12
CA GLU A 321 -2.98 3.17 -4.64
C GLU A 321 -3.02 3.15 -3.10
N VAL A 322 -4.14 2.70 -2.55
CA VAL A 322 -4.30 2.34 -1.13
C VAL A 322 -4.72 0.89 -1.05
N LEU A 323 -3.76 0.03 -0.70
CA LEU A 323 -3.99 -1.40 -0.54
C LEU A 323 -4.38 -1.72 0.90
N LEU A 324 -5.60 -2.23 1.09
CA LEU A 324 -6.02 -2.79 2.37
C LEU A 324 -5.63 -4.27 2.45
N VAL A 325 -4.76 -4.61 3.41
CA VAL A 325 -4.37 -5.99 3.68
C VAL A 325 -5.33 -6.60 4.70
N LEU A 326 -5.92 -7.75 4.35
CA LEU A 326 -6.81 -8.52 5.20
C LEU A 326 -6.32 -9.96 5.33
N ASP A 327 -6.69 -10.58 6.44
CA ASP A 327 -6.39 -11.98 6.72
C ASP A 327 -7.64 -12.82 6.41
N ALA A 328 -7.51 -13.74 5.46
CA ALA A 328 -8.62 -14.60 5.01
C ALA A 328 -9.18 -15.51 6.11
N THR A 329 -8.42 -15.76 7.18
CA THR A 329 -8.88 -16.57 8.33
C THR A 329 -9.88 -15.83 9.22
N THR A 330 -9.90 -14.50 9.14
CA THR A 330 -10.73 -13.66 10.03
C THR A 330 -12.20 -13.61 9.64
N GLY A 331 -12.55 -14.05 8.42
CA GLY A 331 -13.93 -14.08 7.91
C GLY A 331 -14.64 -12.73 8.06
N GLN A 332 -15.88 -12.75 8.55
CA GLN A 332 -16.72 -11.56 8.75
C GLN A 332 -16.12 -10.50 9.70
N ASN A 333 -15.20 -10.88 10.60
CA ASN A 333 -14.52 -9.90 11.44
C ASN A 333 -13.60 -8.99 10.62
N GLY A 334 -12.87 -9.56 9.65
CA GLY A 334 -12.05 -8.80 8.71
C GLY A 334 -12.87 -7.82 7.88
N LEU A 335 -14.07 -8.24 7.45
CA LEU A 335 -15.00 -7.39 6.70
C LEU A 335 -15.45 -6.16 7.50
N ASN A 336 -15.83 -6.35 8.76
CA ASN A 336 -16.24 -5.23 9.62
C ASN A 336 -15.09 -4.26 9.88
N GLN A 337 -13.85 -4.75 9.97
CA GLN A 337 -12.67 -3.88 10.07
C GLN A 337 -12.46 -3.10 8.78
N ALA A 338 -12.57 -3.75 7.63
CA ALA A 338 -12.39 -3.15 6.32
C ALA A 338 -13.34 -1.97 6.07
N LYS A 339 -14.61 -2.09 6.49
CA LYS A 339 -15.58 -0.97 6.44
C LYS A 339 -15.06 0.28 7.15
N VAL A 340 -14.50 0.13 8.34
CA VAL A 340 -13.97 1.27 9.10
C VAL A 340 -12.79 1.94 8.39
N PHE A 341 -11.92 1.17 7.71
CA PHE A 341 -10.83 1.76 6.92
C PHE A 341 -11.35 2.52 5.70
N SER A 342 -12.38 2.00 5.02
CA SER A 342 -12.95 2.64 3.83
C SER A 342 -13.59 4.01 4.09
N GLU A 343 -13.99 4.29 5.34
CA GLU A 343 -14.57 5.58 5.73
C GLU A 343 -13.52 6.71 5.79
N VAL A 344 -12.23 6.38 5.86
CA VAL A 344 -11.17 7.32 6.22
C VAL A 344 -10.10 7.42 5.14
N VAL A 345 -9.77 6.29 4.53
CA VAL A 345 -8.86 6.23 3.39
C VAL A 345 -9.59 5.62 2.21
N ASN A 346 -9.45 6.24 1.04
CA ASN A 346 -10.01 5.73 -0.20
C ASN A 346 -9.24 4.48 -0.63
N ILE A 347 -9.69 3.32 -0.18
CA ILE A 347 -9.13 2.03 -0.56
C ILE A 347 -9.34 1.84 -2.07
N THR A 348 -8.28 1.46 -2.78
CA THR A 348 -8.32 1.21 -4.23
C THR A 348 -8.22 -0.28 -4.57
N GLY A 349 -7.71 -1.08 -3.64
CA GLY A 349 -7.54 -2.52 -3.83
C GLY A 349 -7.32 -3.27 -2.51
N ILE A 350 -7.53 -4.57 -2.56
CA ILE A 350 -7.40 -5.46 -1.41
C ILE A 350 -6.33 -6.51 -1.66
N VAL A 351 -5.56 -6.79 -0.61
CA VAL A 351 -4.66 -7.94 -0.55
C VAL A 351 -5.18 -8.91 0.48
N LEU A 352 -5.50 -10.14 0.06
CA LEU A 352 -5.91 -11.21 0.97
C LEU A 352 -4.74 -12.11 1.29
N THR A 353 -4.38 -12.22 2.56
CA THR A 353 -3.30 -13.08 3.04
C THR A 353 -3.83 -14.36 3.68
N LYS A 354 -2.94 -15.35 3.85
CA LYS A 354 -3.21 -16.61 4.55
C LYS A 354 -4.36 -17.43 3.95
N LEU A 355 -4.58 -17.27 2.64
CA LEU A 355 -5.63 -17.99 1.92
C LEU A 355 -5.33 -19.50 1.82
N ASP A 356 -4.06 -19.88 1.92
CA ASP A 356 -3.57 -21.26 1.95
C ASP A 356 -3.87 -22.01 3.26
N GLY A 357 -4.21 -21.29 4.33
CA GLY A 357 -4.50 -21.86 5.64
C GLY A 357 -5.99 -22.01 5.95
N THR A 358 -6.90 -21.77 4.99
CA THR A 358 -8.33 -21.64 5.28
C THR A 358 -9.24 -22.16 4.17
N ALA A 359 -10.36 -22.76 4.57
CA ALA A 359 -11.47 -23.14 3.69
C ALA A 359 -12.49 -22.00 3.49
N LYS A 360 -12.23 -20.82 4.05
CA LYS A 360 -13.12 -19.64 4.04
C LYS A 360 -12.91 -18.78 2.79
N GLY A 361 -12.84 -19.41 1.61
CA GLY A 361 -12.59 -18.72 0.34
C GLY A 361 -13.69 -17.73 -0.04
N GLY A 362 -14.94 -17.94 0.43
CA GLY A 362 -16.07 -17.08 0.10
C GLY A 362 -15.93 -15.63 0.56
N ILE A 363 -15.03 -15.36 1.49
CA ILE A 363 -14.80 -14.00 2.03
C ILE A 363 -14.44 -12.97 0.96
N VAL A 364 -13.81 -13.41 -0.15
CA VAL A 364 -13.51 -12.55 -1.33
C VAL A 364 -14.78 -11.86 -1.84
N VAL A 365 -15.85 -12.63 -2.05
CA VAL A 365 -17.11 -12.14 -2.62
C VAL A 365 -17.77 -11.16 -1.65
N ALA A 366 -17.83 -11.53 -0.37
CA ALA A 366 -18.40 -10.68 0.67
C ALA A 366 -17.69 -9.32 0.77
N ILE A 367 -16.35 -9.34 0.72
CA ILE A 367 -15.50 -8.15 0.80
C ILE A 367 -15.73 -7.23 -0.41
N GLN A 368 -15.61 -7.76 -1.64
CA GLN A 368 -15.73 -6.93 -2.85
C GLN A 368 -17.11 -6.30 -2.94
N LYS A 369 -18.18 -7.06 -2.68
CA LYS A 369 -19.55 -6.55 -2.74
C LYS A 369 -19.80 -5.45 -1.70
N THR A 370 -19.25 -5.61 -0.51
CA THR A 370 -19.45 -4.67 0.60
C THR A 370 -18.67 -3.37 0.41
N LEU A 371 -17.42 -3.46 -0.05
CA LEU A 371 -16.51 -2.31 -0.12
C LEU A 371 -16.49 -1.67 -1.51
N GLY A 372 -16.99 -2.37 -2.54
CA GLY A 372 -16.96 -1.90 -3.93
C GLY A 372 -15.56 -1.82 -4.53
N VAL A 373 -14.57 -2.50 -3.93
CA VAL A 373 -13.17 -2.49 -4.38
C VAL A 373 -12.69 -3.91 -4.66
N PRO A 374 -11.81 -4.10 -5.66
CA PRO A 374 -11.40 -5.43 -6.08
C PRO A 374 -10.33 -6.02 -5.16
N VAL A 375 -10.34 -7.34 -5.02
CA VAL A 375 -9.15 -8.07 -4.57
C VAL A 375 -8.16 -8.09 -5.72
N LYS A 376 -7.00 -7.45 -5.53
CA LYS A 376 -5.94 -7.34 -6.54
C LYS A 376 -4.86 -8.41 -6.36
N LEU A 377 -4.58 -8.78 -5.11
CA LEU A 377 -3.49 -9.70 -4.76
C LEU A 377 -3.91 -10.73 -3.70
N ILE A 378 -3.30 -11.91 -3.77
CA ILE A 378 -3.47 -13.00 -2.79
C ILE A 378 -2.11 -13.51 -2.30
N GLY A 379 -1.98 -13.65 -0.99
CA GLY A 379 -0.84 -14.27 -0.32
C GLY A 379 -1.11 -15.74 -0.01
N LEU A 380 -0.27 -16.62 -0.55
CA LEU A 380 -0.49 -18.09 -0.55
C LEU A 380 0.57 -18.87 0.23
N GLY A 381 1.13 -18.24 1.26
CA GLY A 381 2.12 -18.84 2.15
C GLY A 381 3.13 -17.83 2.68
N GLU A 382 4.13 -18.36 3.38
CA GLU A 382 5.16 -17.58 4.09
C GLU A 382 6.40 -17.28 3.23
N GLY A 383 6.59 -17.97 2.11
CA GLY A 383 7.73 -17.78 1.22
C GLY A 383 7.76 -16.40 0.59
N ALA A 384 8.96 -15.90 0.29
CA ALA A 384 9.18 -14.56 -0.27
C ALA A 384 8.50 -14.32 -1.63
N ASP A 385 8.19 -15.39 -2.37
CA ASP A 385 7.50 -15.36 -3.66
C ASP A 385 6.02 -15.78 -3.57
N ASP A 386 5.49 -15.97 -2.35
CA ASP A 386 4.11 -16.42 -2.12
C ASP A 386 3.12 -15.25 -2.11
N LEU A 387 3.10 -14.48 -3.21
CA LEU A 387 2.16 -13.41 -3.53
C LEU A 387 1.83 -13.48 -5.03
N ALA A 388 0.55 -13.49 -5.40
CA ALA A 388 0.13 -13.43 -6.81
C ALA A 388 -0.96 -12.38 -7.05
N PRO A 389 -1.09 -11.94 -8.31
CA PRO A 389 -2.33 -11.36 -8.82
C PRO A 389 -3.55 -12.26 -8.53
N PHE A 390 -4.67 -11.64 -8.20
CA PHE A 390 -5.94 -12.32 -8.07
C PHE A 390 -6.57 -12.51 -9.47
N GLU A 391 -6.72 -13.77 -9.87
CA GLU A 391 -7.38 -14.16 -11.12
C GLU A 391 -8.78 -14.71 -10.80
N ALA A 392 -9.84 -14.02 -11.21
CA ALA A 392 -11.21 -14.36 -10.82
C ALA A 392 -11.60 -15.80 -11.21
N GLU A 393 -11.37 -16.18 -12.47
CA GLU A 393 -11.67 -17.55 -12.95
C GLU A 393 -10.79 -18.58 -12.25
N GLY A 394 -9.49 -18.31 -12.14
CA GLY A 394 -8.56 -19.23 -11.47
C GLY A 394 -8.87 -19.43 -10.00
N PHE A 395 -9.40 -18.40 -9.33
CA PHE A 395 -9.86 -18.47 -7.95
C PHE A 395 -11.12 -19.33 -7.81
N VAL A 396 -12.14 -19.10 -8.66
CA VAL A 396 -13.37 -19.91 -8.65
C VAL A 396 -13.07 -21.36 -9.00
N ASP A 397 -12.22 -21.61 -10.01
CA ASP A 397 -11.78 -22.95 -10.39
C ASP A 397 -11.11 -23.66 -9.20
N ALA A 398 -10.29 -22.94 -8.43
CA ALA A 398 -9.66 -23.51 -7.25
C ALA A 398 -10.63 -23.70 -6.07
N LEU A 399 -11.76 -23.00 -6.01
CA LEU A 399 -12.80 -23.21 -5.00
C LEU A 399 -13.60 -24.51 -5.27
N LEU A 400 -13.75 -24.86 -6.55
CA LEU A 400 -14.60 -25.97 -7.02
C LEU A 400 -13.86 -27.28 -7.30
N ASN A 401 -12.54 -27.30 -7.20
CA ASN A 401 -11.67 -28.45 -7.44
C ASN A 401 -10.99 -28.90 -6.15
#